data_AF-A0A1Q5LB76-F1
#
_entry.id   AF-A0A1Q5LB76-F1
#
_cell.length_a   1.000
_cell.length_b   1.000
_cell.length_c   1.000
_cell.angle_alpha   90.00
_cell.angle_beta   90.00
_cell.angle_gamma   90.00
#
_symmetry.space_group_name_H-M   'P 1'
#
loop_
_entity.id
_entity.type
_entity.pdbx_description
1 polymer ?
#
loop_
_entity_poly.entity_id
_entity_poly.type
_entity_poly.pdbx_seq_one_letter_code
_entity_poly.pdbx_strand_id
1 'polypeptide(L)'
;MSGSRDPYWALANEMVRLQRSTADTASARRAALQRVASEYGAAPRSPEGATVEALALELAYCADHPGGLAVYLEEFSRGHQKTTSWRAVERLHRQLFPSDLLEPHHRRTLCELLESCDQAPRLRPLALRVLHETGAGPASPGDWGSGRGHDERHGEVPDLLAVFEDLPYGWENEPHPLLVFVETVAVLEDTPLRARLHAWSGRVAAHLGCRSPRRLARLRDEVAARAGRPLSPYRLLLEITARTPVPDLYTVRSWVVPPGPDGARPYGEPVQLSSRAAMEDEVAGRYLSCVQELGELSAGMVVEFLLPRPLLWLPVDQIMARPPDSVARPIGADHTVLVRSRDRWAKPHWRPRLHARSDLLTTAPETAFESAAVRVVPYGERLRPVELLRQLRHDREQLGWLFLEPPPYTGGLEGDAVNVLLEMGMPVIVAVREVGGHPEAERKTRKVLAGRLMELPERVRMLRGEVGPDAEVFSVLDLHRHISLVWDGRDGLEGADSALGHPSTGGGLR
;
A
#
# COMPACT_ATOMS: atom_id res chain seq x y z
N MET A 1 6.61 8.84 47.33
CA MET A 1 6.57 8.95 45.86
C MET A 1 8.00 8.92 45.34
N SER A 2 8.38 7.96 44.48
CA SER A 2 9.74 7.94 43.90
C SER A 2 9.82 9.04 42.83
N GLY A 3 10.46 10.16 43.15
CA GLY A 3 10.46 11.43 42.40
C GLY A 3 11.15 11.44 41.03
N SER A 4 11.08 10.37 40.23
CA SER A 4 11.68 10.32 38.89
C SER A 4 10.70 9.93 37.78
N ARG A 5 9.46 9.52 38.10
CA ARG A 5 8.47 9.07 37.10
C ARG A 5 7.20 9.93 37.04
N ASP A 6 7.09 10.96 37.87
CA ASP A 6 5.95 11.87 37.84
C ASP A 6 6.13 12.87 36.67
N PRO A 7 5.21 12.91 35.69
CA PRO A 7 5.28 13.85 34.56
C PRO A 7 5.43 15.32 35.00
N TYR A 8 4.80 15.70 36.10
CA TYR A 8 4.86 17.07 36.64
C TYR A 8 6.23 17.40 37.25
N TRP A 9 7.02 16.38 37.61
CA TRP A 9 8.38 16.56 38.11
C TRP A 9 9.34 17.09 37.05
N ALA A 10 9.23 16.60 35.81
CA ALA A 10 10.04 17.10 34.71
C ALA A 10 9.70 18.56 34.38
N LEU A 11 8.40 18.87 34.37
CA LEU A 11 7.90 20.24 34.18
C LEU A 11 8.37 21.17 35.31
N ALA A 12 8.25 20.72 36.57
CA ALA A 12 8.71 21.46 37.75
C ALA A 12 10.23 21.72 37.71
N ASN A 13 11.04 20.75 37.28
CA ASN A 13 12.49 20.93 37.16
C ASN A 13 12.86 22.04 36.16
N GLU A 14 12.23 22.07 34.99
CA GLU A 14 12.46 23.12 34.00
C GLU A 14 11.96 24.48 34.49
N MET A 15 10.84 24.50 35.21
CA MET A 15 10.34 25.72 35.84
C MET A 15 11.23 26.24 36.98
N VAL A 16 11.90 25.35 37.74
CA VAL A 16 12.91 25.76 38.74
C VAL A 16 14.16 26.33 38.08
N ARG A 17 14.56 25.82 36.91
CA ARG A 17 15.69 26.38 36.13
C ARG A 17 15.45 27.81 35.62
N LEU A 18 14.19 28.22 35.49
CA LEU A 18 13.80 29.59 35.12
C LEU A 18 14.00 30.60 36.28
N GLN A 19 14.17 30.13 37.52
CA GLN A 19 14.22 30.96 38.73
C GLN A 19 15.61 31.58 38.93
N ARG A 20 15.94 32.65 38.20
CA ARG A 20 17.22 33.38 38.38
C ARG A 20 17.18 34.43 39.52
N SER A 21 16.00 34.72 40.09
CA SER A 21 15.76 35.60 41.24
C SER A 21 14.62 35.02 42.10
N THR A 22 14.88 34.76 43.38
CA THR A 22 13.91 34.12 44.30
C THR A 22 12.69 35.01 44.58
N ALA A 23 12.83 36.34 44.53
CA ALA A 23 11.76 37.29 44.82
C ALA A 23 10.71 37.37 43.69
N ASP A 24 11.14 37.44 42.43
CA ASP A 24 10.24 37.57 41.28
C ASP A 24 9.44 36.28 41.02
N THR A 25 10.08 35.14 41.27
CA THR A 25 9.48 33.83 41.07
C THR A 25 8.36 33.54 42.07
N ALA A 26 8.56 33.88 43.35
CA ALA A 26 7.54 33.68 44.38
C ALA A 26 6.29 34.54 44.09
N SER A 27 6.50 35.75 43.57
CA SER A 27 5.42 36.64 43.11
C SER A 27 4.66 36.03 41.92
N ALA A 28 5.37 35.55 40.89
CA ALA A 28 4.76 34.93 39.71
C ALA A 28 3.98 33.65 40.03
N ARG A 29 4.51 32.77 40.89
CA ARG A 29 3.80 31.56 41.36
C ARG A 29 2.51 31.93 42.10
N ARG A 30 2.59 32.91 43.01
CA ARG A 30 1.43 33.34 43.80
C ARG A 30 0.35 33.97 42.92
N ALA A 31 0.73 34.77 41.93
CA ALA A 31 -0.20 35.33 40.94
C ALA A 31 -0.86 34.22 40.09
N ALA A 32 -0.08 33.24 39.63
CA ALA A 32 -0.60 32.10 38.87
C ALA A 32 -1.59 31.26 39.68
N LEU A 33 -1.27 30.91 40.94
CA LEU A 33 -2.20 30.17 41.81
C LEU A 33 -3.45 30.98 42.15
N GLN A 34 -3.33 32.30 42.35
CA GLN A 34 -4.49 33.18 42.58
C GLN A 34 -5.41 33.21 41.36
N ARG A 35 -4.86 33.26 40.15
CA ARG A 35 -5.65 33.21 38.93
C ARG A 35 -6.40 31.88 38.79
N VAL A 36 -5.70 30.75 38.97
CA VAL A 36 -6.34 29.42 38.99
C VAL A 36 -7.43 29.34 40.05
N ALA A 37 -7.17 29.81 41.28
CA ALA A 37 -8.17 29.81 42.35
C ALA A 37 -9.39 30.69 42.02
N SER A 38 -9.19 31.83 41.34
CA SER A 38 -10.27 32.72 40.92
C SER A 38 -11.14 32.14 39.80
N GLU A 39 -10.54 31.37 38.89
CA GLU A 39 -11.26 30.77 37.76
C GLU A 39 -11.95 29.45 38.14
N TYR A 40 -11.36 28.65 39.03
CA TYR A 40 -11.82 27.28 39.34
C TYR A 40 -12.33 27.08 40.78
N GLY A 41 -12.33 28.13 41.61
CA GLY A 41 -13.02 28.14 42.91
C GLY A 41 -12.33 27.38 44.05
N ALA A 42 -11.11 26.88 43.86
CA ALA A 42 -10.37 26.13 44.87
C ALA A 42 -8.99 26.75 45.12
N ALA A 43 -8.68 27.05 46.38
CA ALA A 43 -7.38 27.57 46.79
C ALA A 43 -6.42 26.41 47.09
N PRO A 44 -5.28 26.31 46.41
CA PRO A 44 -4.30 25.28 46.71
C PRO A 44 -3.76 25.43 48.12
N ARG A 45 -3.55 24.30 48.82
CA ARG A 45 -2.65 24.26 49.99
C ARG A 45 -1.23 24.36 49.45
N SER A 46 -0.75 25.58 49.18
CA SER A 46 0.62 25.77 48.66
C SER A 46 1.62 25.32 49.75
N PRO A 47 2.42 24.27 49.50
CA PRO A 47 3.51 23.94 50.40
C PRO A 47 4.53 25.09 50.36
N GLU A 48 4.83 25.68 51.53
CA GLU A 48 5.83 26.74 51.64
C GLU A 48 7.20 26.21 51.20
N GLY A 49 7.65 26.58 50.00
CA GLY A 49 8.97 26.17 49.50
C GLY A 49 9.21 26.42 48.02
N ALA A 50 10.48 26.63 47.65
CA ALA A 50 10.96 26.71 46.27
C ALA A 50 11.53 25.37 45.77
N THR A 51 11.14 24.24 46.37
CA THR A 51 11.62 22.92 45.97
C THR A 51 10.90 22.44 44.70
N VAL A 52 11.58 21.61 43.91
CA VAL A 52 11.00 20.95 42.73
C VAL A 52 9.76 20.13 43.12
N GLU A 53 9.80 19.48 44.29
CA GLU A 53 8.69 18.68 44.82
C GLU A 53 7.46 19.51 45.14
N ALA A 54 7.63 20.66 45.79
CA ALA A 54 6.55 21.60 46.07
C ALA A 54 5.89 22.09 44.77
N LEU A 55 6.70 22.42 43.76
CA LEU A 55 6.19 22.87 42.47
C LEU A 55 5.50 21.75 41.68
N ALA A 56 6.02 20.51 41.75
CA ALA A 56 5.38 19.36 41.10
C ALA A 56 3.98 19.10 41.68
N LEU A 57 3.83 19.18 43.01
CA LEU A 57 2.53 19.06 43.68
C LEU A 57 1.56 20.19 43.30
N GLU A 58 2.06 21.42 43.15
CA GLU A 58 1.25 22.55 42.67
C GLU A 58 0.78 22.36 41.23
N LEU A 59 1.66 21.91 40.34
CA LEU A 59 1.32 21.64 38.94
C LEU A 59 0.32 20.47 38.83
N ALA A 60 0.50 19.41 39.62
CA ALA A 60 -0.45 18.30 39.69
C ALA A 60 -1.83 18.78 40.17
N TYR A 61 -1.89 19.61 41.21
CA TYR A 61 -3.14 20.21 41.68
C TYR A 61 -3.83 21.07 40.60
N CYS A 62 -3.06 21.87 39.87
CA CYS A 62 -3.61 22.67 38.76
C CYS A 62 -4.11 21.79 37.62
N ALA A 63 -3.48 20.63 37.39
CA ALA A 63 -3.89 19.66 36.39
C ALA A 63 -5.14 18.86 36.77
N ASP A 64 -5.43 18.68 38.05
CA ASP A 64 -6.68 18.07 38.54
C ASP A 64 -7.93 18.93 38.19
N HIS A 65 -7.73 20.16 37.74
CA HIS A 65 -8.78 21.07 37.28
C HIS A 65 -8.67 21.24 35.75
N PRO A 66 -9.73 20.96 34.97
CA PRO A 66 -9.70 21.13 33.52
C PRO A 66 -9.27 22.54 33.10
N GLY A 67 -8.15 22.67 32.39
CA GLY A 67 -7.58 23.96 31.96
C GLY A 67 -6.73 24.70 33.02
N GLY A 68 -6.72 24.26 34.28
CA GLY A 68 -6.04 24.95 35.38
C GLY A 68 -4.53 25.07 35.20
N LEU A 69 -3.86 24.01 34.69
CA LEU A 69 -2.43 24.06 34.42
C LEU A 69 -2.05 25.04 33.30
N ALA A 70 -2.88 25.12 32.25
CA ALA A 70 -2.64 26.05 31.14
C ALA A 70 -2.70 27.51 31.63
N VAL A 71 -3.71 27.82 32.45
CA VAL A 71 -3.87 29.13 33.10
C VAL A 71 -2.70 29.45 34.02
N TYR A 72 -2.25 28.46 34.80
CA TYR A 72 -1.08 28.59 35.67
C TYR A 72 0.18 28.95 34.87
N LEU A 73 0.47 28.21 33.80
CA LEU A 73 1.63 28.42 32.96
C LEU A 73 1.55 29.74 32.19
N GLU A 74 0.38 30.12 31.67
CA GLU A 74 0.18 31.40 31.00
C GLU A 74 0.56 32.57 31.91
N GLU A 75 0.07 32.57 33.15
CA GLU A 75 0.35 33.62 34.13
C GLU A 75 1.84 33.61 34.54
N PHE A 76 2.40 32.43 34.80
CA PHE A 76 3.82 32.27 35.13
C PHE A 76 4.74 32.74 33.97
N SER A 77 4.27 32.63 32.73
CA SER A 77 5.02 32.98 31.52
C SER A 77 5.22 34.48 31.32
N ARG A 78 4.45 35.36 31.99
CA ARG A 78 4.33 36.81 31.67
C ARG A 78 5.65 37.62 31.73
N GLY A 79 6.78 37.01 32.09
CA GLY A 79 8.14 37.57 31.97
C GLY A 79 9.18 36.65 31.31
N HIS A 80 8.82 35.44 30.88
CA HIS A 80 9.76 34.36 30.52
C HIS A 80 9.62 33.83 29.08
N GLN A 81 8.63 34.30 28.30
CA GLN A 81 8.24 33.77 26.98
C GLN A 81 9.37 33.69 25.92
N LYS A 82 10.44 34.50 26.04
CA LYS A 82 11.55 34.54 25.08
C LYS A 82 12.74 33.63 25.45
N THR A 83 12.67 32.91 26.57
CA THR A 83 13.80 32.10 27.06
C THR A 83 13.81 30.69 26.47
N THR A 84 15.00 30.10 26.31
CA THR A 84 15.15 28.70 25.87
C THR A 84 14.56 27.71 26.86
N SER A 85 14.65 28.00 28.16
CA SER A 85 14.02 27.21 29.22
C SER A 85 12.49 27.26 29.15
N TRP A 86 11.88 28.40 28.80
CA TRP A 86 10.43 28.45 28.59
C TRP A 86 9.98 27.58 27.41
N ARG A 87 10.74 27.52 26.31
CA ARG A 87 10.46 26.58 25.20
C ARG A 87 10.50 25.12 25.65
N ALA A 88 11.37 24.78 26.60
CA ALA A 88 11.41 23.43 27.18
C ALA A 88 10.17 23.14 28.04
N VAL A 89 9.72 24.12 28.84
CA VAL A 89 8.45 24.07 29.58
C VAL A 89 7.25 23.92 28.64
N GLU A 90 7.17 24.70 27.55
CA GLU A 90 6.09 24.59 26.55
C GLU A 90 6.08 23.24 25.82
N ARG A 91 7.25 22.66 25.57
CA ARG A 91 7.37 21.33 24.96
C ARG A 91 6.90 20.25 25.93
N LEU A 92 7.33 20.31 27.19
CA LEU A 92 6.87 19.38 28.23
C LEU A 92 5.37 19.54 28.48
N HIS A 93 4.86 20.77 28.58
CA HIS A 93 3.43 21.03 28.71
C HIS A 93 2.63 20.43 27.56
N ARG A 94 3.06 20.61 26.30
CA ARG A 94 2.40 19.97 25.14
C ARG A 94 2.49 18.45 25.14
N GLN A 95 3.49 17.86 25.79
CA GLN A 95 3.58 16.41 25.98
C GLN A 95 2.64 15.92 27.08
N LEU A 96 2.38 16.74 28.10
CA LEU A 96 1.49 16.42 29.21
C LEU A 96 0.02 16.74 28.93
N PHE A 97 -0.22 17.77 28.12
CA PHE A 97 -1.52 18.30 27.72
C PHE A 97 -1.42 18.66 26.24
N PRO A 98 -1.50 17.66 25.35
CA PRO A 98 -1.59 17.94 23.92
C PRO A 98 -2.78 18.89 23.69
N SER A 99 -2.58 19.90 22.84
CA SER A 99 -3.70 20.68 22.29
C SER A 99 -4.78 19.71 21.81
N ASP A 100 -6.06 20.05 21.98
CA ASP A 100 -7.18 19.23 21.48
C ASP A 100 -6.82 18.71 20.08
N LEU A 101 -6.67 17.38 19.98
CA LEU A 101 -6.17 16.72 18.78
C LEU A 101 -7.05 17.06 17.56
N LEU A 102 -8.33 17.35 17.81
CA LEU A 102 -9.28 17.80 16.82
C LEU A 102 -9.95 19.10 17.29
N GLU A 103 -10.08 20.06 16.39
CA GLU A 103 -10.98 21.18 16.62
C GLU A 103 -12.44 20.67 16.79
N PRO A 104 -13.29 21.34 17.60
CA PRO A 104 -14.64 20.85 17.90
C PRO A 104 -15.50 20.55 16.66
N HIS A 105 -15.32 21.31 15.59
CA HIS A 105 -16.04 21.11 14.34
C HIS A 105 -15.56 19.87 13.57
N HIS A 106 -14.25 19.58 13.60
CA HIS A 106 -13.67 18.36 13.02
C HIS A 106 -14.12 17.12 13.78
N ARG A 107 -14.15 17.18 15.11
CA ARG A 107 -14.64 16.10 15.97
C ARG A 107 -16.12 15.81 15.71
N ARG A 108 -16.97 16.85 15.71
CA ARG A 108 -18.41 16.69 15.42
C ARG A 108 -18.67 16.08 14.05
N THR A 109 -17.97 16.57 13.02
CA THR A 109 -18.07 16.01 11.66
C THR A 109 -17.65 14.54 11.63
N LEU A 110 -16.60 14.16 12.38
CA LEU A 110 -16.16 12.77 12.43
C LEU A 110 -17.19 11.89 13.13
N CYS A 111 -17.75 12.33 14.27
CA CYS A 111 -18.82 11.60 14.95
C CYS A 111 -19.97 11.29 13.99
N GLU A 112 -20.49 12.30 13.30
CA GLU A 112 -21.59 12.14 12.35
C GLU A 112 -21.26 11.15 11.22
N LEU A 113 -20.01 11.16 10.73
CA LEU A 113 -19.56 10.24 9.69
C LEU A 113 -19.46 8.79 10.19
N LEU A 114 -18.90 8.60 11.39
CA LEU A 114 -18.74 7.27 12.00
C LEU A 114 -20.09 6.68 12.45
N GLU A 115 -21.00 7.51 12.95
CA GLU A 115 -22.37 7.09 13.29
C GLU A 115 -23.19 6.71 12.03
N SER A 116 -22.85 7.27 10.87
CA SER A 116 -23.47 6.94 9.59
C SER A 116 -22.87 5.68 8.92
N CYS A 117 -21.88 5.03 9.53
CA CYS A 117 -21.22 3.84 8.97
C CYS A 117 -22.11 2.60 9.11
N ASP A 118 -22.26 1.82 8.04
CA ASP A 118 -22.97 0.53 8.10
C ASP A 118 -22.20 -0.46 9.00
N GLN A 119 -20.88 -0.27 9.16
CA GLN A 119 -20.05 -1.02 10.08
C GLN A 119 -20.03 -0.44 11.51
N ALA A 120 -20.98 0.42 11.91
CA ALA A 120 -21.04 1.01 13.26
C ALA A 120 -20.84 -0.02 14.41
N PRO A 121 -21.47 -1.22 14.39
CA PRO A 121 -21.26 -2.23 15.43
C PRO A 121 -19.83 -2.81 15.49
N ARG A 122 -19.00 -2.58 14.45
CA ARG A 122 -17.63 -3.08 14.33
C ARG A 122 -16.57 -2.00 14.60
N LEU A 123 -16.96 -0.75 14.83
CA LEU A 123 -16.02 0.34 15.06
C LEU A 123 -15.13 0.09 16.28
N ARG A 124 -15.69 -0.40 17.38
CA ARG A 124 -14.91 -0.71 18.58
C ARG A 124 -13.89 -1.84 18.37
N PRO A 125 -14.25 -3.02 17.82
CA PRO A 125 -13.27 -4.03 17.42
C PRO A 125 -12.17 -3.50 16.48
N LEU A 126 -12.53 -2.66 15.51
CA LEU A 126 -11.57 -2.07 14.57
C LEU A 126 -10.61 -1.09 15.27
N ALA A 127 -11.11 -0.24 16.16
CA ALA A 127 -10.29 0.69 16.93
C ALA A 127 -9.28 -0.05 17.82
N LEU A 128 -9.73 -1.11 18.51
CA LEU A 128 -8.87 -1.96 19.33
C LEU A 128 -7.74 -2.57 18.51
N ARG A 129 -8.07 -3.07 17.31
CA ARG A 129 -7.09 -3.62 16.38
C ARG A 129 -6.07 -2.55 15.97
N VAL A 130 -6.52 -1.38 15.55
CA VAL A 130 -5.63 -0.27 15.13
C VAL A 130 -4.70 0.17 16.26
N LEU A 131 -5.21 0.24 17.49
CA LEU A 131 -4.41 0.67 18.63
C LEU A 131 -3.37 -0.37 19.02
N HIS A 132 -3.72 -1.64 18.96
CA HIS A 132 -2.75 -2.71 19.13
C HIS A 132 -1.66 -2.68 18.04
N GLU A 133 -2.07 -2.55 16.77
CA GLU A 133 -1.15 -2.52 15.62
C GLU A 133 -0.20 -1.30 15.63
N THR A 134 -0.68 -0.15 16.11
CA THR A 134 0.13 1.07 16.23
C THR A 134 0.97 1.14 17.51
N GLY A 135 0.91 0.11 18.37
CA GLY A 135 1.59 0.11 19.67
C GLY A 135 1.07 1.15 20.66
N ALA A 136 -0.07 1.79 20.36
CA ALA A 136 -0.71 2.82 21.16
C ALA A 136 -1.81 2.25 22.08
N GLY A 137 -2.11 0.95 21.97
CA GLY A 137 -3.14 0.29 22.75
C GLY A 137 -2.73 0.05 24.20
N PRO A 138 -3.68 0.10 25.15
CA PRO A 138 -3.43 -0.35 26.52
C PRO A 138 -3.11 -1.85 26.53
N ALA A 139 -2.41 -2.30 27.58
CA ALA A 139 -1.97 -3.69 27.72
C ALA A 139 -3.15 -4.68 27.83
N SER A 140 -4.35 -4.22 28.20
CA SER A 140 -5.55 -5.05 28.30
C SER A 140 -6.80 -4.34 27.73
N PRO A 141 -7.71 -5.06 27.04
CA PRO A 141 -9.02 -4.55 26.63
C PRO A 141 -9.90 -4.05 27.79
N GLY A 142 -9.64 -4.49 29.04
CA GLY A 142 -10.36 -4.05 30.23
C GLY A 142 -9.95 -2.67 30.76
N ASP A 143 -8.84 -2.12 30.29
CA ASP A 143 -8.38 -0.76 30.63
C ASP A 143 -9.14 0.31 29.83
N TRP A 144 -9.93 -0.12 28.84
CA TRP A 144 -10.93 0.71 28.17
C TRP A 144 -12.07 0.97 29.13
N GLY A 145 -11.99 2.13 29.79
CA GLY A 145 -12.79 2.53 30.94
C GLY A 145 -14.20 1.95 31.00
N SER A 146 -14.49 1.25 32.09
CA SER A 146 -15.76 1.35 32.82
C SER A 146 -15.61 2.19 34.10
N GLY A 147 -14.43 2.80 34.32
CA GLY A 147 -14.02 3.37 35.61
C GLY A 147 -13.86 4.89 35.67
N ARG A 148 -13.90 5.61 34.55
CA ARG A 148 -14.10 7.07 34.54
C ARG A 148 -15.56 7.29 34.24
N GLY A 149 -16.30 7.92 35.15
CA GLY A 149 -17.76 8.01 35.12
C GLY A 149 -18.32 8.25 33.72
N HIS A 150 -18.75 7.16 33.09
CA HIS A 150 -19.53 7.20 31.86
C HIS A 150 -20.88 7.76 32.26
N ASP A 151 -21.08 9.05 32.03
CA ASP A 151 -22.42 9.62 31.96
C ASP A 151 -23.08 8.89 30.80
N GLU A 152 -24.06 8.01 31.08
CA GLU A 152 -24.81 7.14 30.14
C GLU A 152 -25.49 7.89 28.97
N ARG A 153 -25.24 9.20 28.87
CA ARG A 153 -25.73 10.14 27.86
C ARG A 153 -24.83 10.26 26.63
N HIS A 154 -23.60 9.77 26.66
CA HIS A 154 -22.69 9.85 25.52
C HIS A 154 -22.77 8.58 24.67
N GLY A 155 -22.91 8.75 23.35
CA GLY A 155 -22.96 7.61 22.41
C GLY A 155 -21.60 6.90 22.28
N GLU A 156 -21.61 5.66 21.78
CA GLU A 156 -20.41 4.81 21.65
C GLU A 156 -19.28 5.46 20.80
N VAL A 157 -19.64 6.23 19.78
CA VAL A 157 -18.66 6.89 18.88
C VAL A 157 -17.92 8.04 19.57
N PRO A 158 -18.58 9.01 20.23
CA PRO A 158 -17.90 10.00 21.06
C PRO A 158 -16.89 9.45 22.06
N ASP A 159 -17.24 8.35 22.74
CA ASP A 159 -16.37 7.69 23.72
C ASP A 159 -15.15 7.04 23.05
N LEU A 160 -15.36 6.40 21.89
CA LEU A 160 -14.29 5.84 21.08
C LEU A 160 -13.28 6.90 20.66
N LEU A 161 -13.76 8.06 20.18
CA LEU A 161 -12.90 9.16 19.76
C LEU A 161 -12.12 9.75 20.92
N ALA A 162 -12.74 9.86 22.10
CA ALA A 162 -12.05 10.33 23.30
C ALA A 162 -10.81 9.48 23.61
N VAL A 163 -10.88 8.15 23.42
CA VAL A 163 -9.72 7.28 23.65
C VAL A 163 -8.58 7.56 22.69
N PHE A 164 -8.88 7.84 21.42
CA PHE A 164 -7.84 8.24 20.46
C PHE A 164 -7.26 9.62 20.79
N GLU A 165 -8.09 10.58 21.19
CA GLU A 165 -7.66 11.94 21.54
C GLU A 165 -6.79 11.96 22.81
N ASP A 166 -7.00 11.02 23.73
CA ASP A 166 -6.23 10.85 24.97
C ASP A 166 -4.83 10.20 24.75
N LEU A 167 -4.51 9.73 23.53
CA LEU A 167 -3.22 9.11 23.25
C LEU A 167 -2.10 10.15 23.25
N PRO A 168 -0.91 9.82 23.81
CA PRO A 168 0.23 10.72 23.79
C PRO A 168 0.66 11.00 22.35
N TYR A 169 0.47 12.25 21.90
CA TYR A 169 0.85 12.73 20.58
C TYR A 169 2.32 13.20 20.58
N GLY A 170 3.16 12.68 19.68
CA GLY A 170 4.55 13.16 19.61
C GLY A 170 5.56 12.41 18.75
N TRP A 171 5.15 11.41 17.97
CA TRP A 171 6.10 10.73 17.07
C TRP A 171 6.30 11.55 15.80
N GLU A 172 7.46 12.20 15.69
CA GLU A 172 7.80 12.98 14.51
C GLU A 172 7.71 12.11 13.25
N ASN A 173 6.82 12.48 12.32
CA ASN A 173 6.58 11.85 11.00
C ASN A 173 5.76 10.55 10.96
N GLU A 174 5.13 10.16 12.07
CA GLU A 174 4.20 9.02 12.08
C GLU A 174 2.73 9.48 12.09
N PRO A 175 1.85 8.80 11.32
CA PRO A 175 0.42 9.11 11.33
C PRO A 175 -0.19 8.77 12.69
N HIS A 176 -1.01 9.67 13.20
CA HIS A 176 -1.73 9.43 14.45
C HIS A 176 -2.67 8.21 14.32
N PRO A 177 -2.80 7.34 15.35
CA PRO A 177 -3.68 6.17 15.29
C PRO A 177 -5.14 6.49 14.92
N LEU A 178 -5.64 7.68 15.29
CA LEU A 178 -6.96 8.15 14.84
C LEU A 178 -7.08 8.21 13.33
N LEU A 179 -6.05 8.73 12.65
CA LEU A 179 -6.04 8.83 11.19
C LEU A 179 -6.00 7.44 10.55
N VAL A 180 -5.21 6.52 11.11
CA VAL A 180 -5.16 5.11 10.68
C VAL A 180 -6.53 4.45 10.83
N PHE A 181 -7.20 4.67 11.97
CA PHE A 181 -8.53 4.15 12.24
C PHE A 181 -9.57 4.66 11.25
N VAL A 182 -9.63 5.97 11.00
CA VAL A 182 -10.60 6.55 10.07
C VAL A 182 -10.38 6.05 8.64
N GLU A 183 -9.13 5.94 8.18
CA GLU A 183 -8.84 5.37 6.86
C GLU A 183 -9.18 3.87 6.81
N THR A 184 -9.06 3.14 7.93
CA THR A 184 -9.45 1.72 8.01
C THR A 184 -10.96 1.56 7.85
N VAL A 185 -11.74 2.41 8.53
CA VAL A 185 -13.19 2.45 8.34
C VAL A 185 -13.53 2.81 6.89
N ALA A 186 -12.87 3.81 6.30
CA ALA A 186 -13.12 4.23 4.93
C ALA A 186 -12.95 3.10 3.89
N VAL A 187 -11.97 2.22 4.07
CA VAL A 187 -11.73 1.06 3.18
C VAL A 187 -12.87 0.02 3.24
N LEU A 188 -13.53 -0.10 4.39
CA LEU A 188 -14.59 -1.07 4.62
C LEU A 188 -15.98 -0.56 4.18
N GLU A 189 -16.18 0.75 4.14
CA GLU A 189 -17.43 1.42 3.77
C GLU A 189 -17.63 1.57 2.24
N ASP A 190 -18.87 1.84 1.84
CA ASP A 190 -19.26 2.12 0.45
C ASP A 190 -18.79 3.50 -0.04
N THR A 191 -18.78 3.67 -1.38
CA THR A 191 -18.19 4.81 -2.09
C THR A 191 -18.58 6.20 -1.56
N PRO A 192 -19.87 6.54 -1.29
CA PRO A 192 -20.22 7.90 -0.87
C PRO A 192 -19.69 8.23 0.53
N LEU A 193 -19.72 7.29 1.47
CA LEU A 193 -19.23 7.51 2.83
C LEU A 193 -17.70 7.46 2.88
N ARG A 194 -17.09 6.54 2.15
CA ARG A 194 -15.63 6.48 1.94
C ARG A 194 -15.07 7.83 1.45
N ALA A 195 -15.70 8.43 0.45
CA ALA A 195 -15.26 9.73 -0.08
C ALA A 195 -15.34 10.84 0.99
N ARG A 196 -16.38 10.83 1.84
CA ARG A 196 -16.53 11.81 2.93
C ARG A 196 -15.49 11.60 4.04
N LEU A 197 -15.22 10.35 4.42
CA LEU A 197 -14.15 10.00 5.38
C LEU A 197 -12.77 10.40 4.85
N HIS A 198 -12.44 10.09 3.60
CA HIS A 198 -11.20 10.55 2.97
C HIS A 198 -11.09 12.08 2.89
N ALA A 199 -12.20 12.77 2.62
CA ALA A 199 -12.21 14.23 2.60
C ALA A 199 -11.99 14.82 4.00
N TRP A 200 -12.56 14.20 5.04
CA TRP A 200 -12.27 14.56 6.43
C TRP A 200 -10.79 14.35 6.77
N SER A 201 -10.25 13.16 6.50
CA SER A 201 -8.84 12.85 6.73
C SER A 201 -7.91 13.82 6.00
N GLY A 202 -8.25 14.21 4.77
CA GLY A 202 -7.47 15.19 4.01
C GLY A 202 -7.39 16.57 4.67
N ARG A 203 -8.45 17.00 5.39
CA ARG A 203 -8.46 18.29 6.11
C ARG A 203 -7.61 18.27 7.37
N VAL A 204 -7.59 17.15 8.09
CA VAL A 204 -6.89 17.02 9.39
C VAL A 204 -5.52 16.35 9.29
N ALA A 205 -5.15 15.77 8.14
CA ALA A 205 -3.95 14.95 7.96
C ALA A 205 -2.66 15.62 8.43
N ALA A 206 -2.45 16.89 8.08
CA ALA A 206 -1.25 17.63 8.48
C ALA A 206 -1.15 17.80 10.00
N HIS A 207 -2.30 17.98 10.67
CA HIS A 207 -2.39 18.06 12.12
C HIS A 207 -2.21 16.69 12.79
N LEU A 208 -2.61 15.60 12.14
CA LEU A 208 -2.48 14.21 12.60
C LEU A 208 -1.19 13.51 12.11
N GLY A 209 -0.11 14.25 11.87
CA GLY A 209 1.22 13.71 11.56
C GLY A 209 1.51 13.44 10.06
N CYS A 210 0.51 13.56 9.18
CA CYS A 210 0.66 13.44 7.72
C CYS A 210 0.81 14.80 7.04
N ARG A 211 1.97 15.46 7.23
CA ARG A 211 2.24 16.82 6.70
C ARG A 211 2.35 16.93 5.18
N SER A 212 2.46 15.81 4.46
CA SER A 212 2.50 15.81 2.99
C SER A 212 1.33 15.00 2.41
N PRO A 213 0.74 15.44 1.28
CA PRO A 213 -0.29 14.67 0.59
C PRO A 213 0.18 13.26 0.20
N ARG A 214 1.46 13.10 -0.14
CA ARG A 214 2.07 11.80 -0.46
C ARG A 214 2.05 10.83 0.73
N ARG A 215 2.30 11.32 1.95
CA ARG A 215 2.26 10.49 3.15
C ARG A 215 0.85 9.99 3.44
N LEU A 216 -0.17 10.86 3.27
CA LEU A 216 -1.57 10.46 3.42
C LEU A 216 -1.99 9.44 2.35
N ALA A 217 -1.58 9.65 1.10
CA ALA A 217 -1.85 8.69 0.02
C ALA A 217 -1.23 7.31 0.35
N ARG A 218 0.04 7.29 0.77
CA ARG A 218 0.72 6.07 1.19
C ARG A 218 0.02 5.38 2.37
N LEU A 219 -0.43 6.14 3.38
CA LEU A 219 -1.19 5.58 4.51
C LEU A 219 -2.47 4.88 4.04
N ARG A 220 -3.20 5.49 3.08
CA ARG A 220 -4.41 4.88 2.50
C ARG A 220 -4.11 3.56 1.81
N ASP A 221 -3.03 3.53 1.04
CA ASP A 221 -2.59 2.31 0.36
C ASP A 221 -2.20 1.21 1.36
N GLU A 222 -1.46 1.56 2.42
CA GLU A 222 -1.07 0.65 3.52
C GLU A 222 -2.29 0.05 4.23
N VAL A 223 -3.24 0.91 4.62
CA VAL A 223 -4.48 0.48 5.28
C VAL A 223 -5.35 -0.38 4.37
N ALA A 224 -5.47 0.00 3.10
CA ALA A 224 -6.21 -0.74 2.09
C ALA A 224 -5.61 -2.12 1.82
N ALA A 225 -4.28 -2.19 1.73
CA ALA A 225 -3.54 -3.44 1.58
C ALA A 225 -3.75 -4.38 2.79
N ARG A 226 -3.67 -3.86 4.02
CA ARG A 226 -3.93 -4.64 5.26
C ARG A 226 -5.36 -5.18 5.34
N ALA A 227 -6.31 -4.48 4.75
CA ALA A 227 -7.70 -4.94 4.63
C ALA A 227 -7.93 -5.93 3.47
N GLY A 228 -6.88 -6.29 2.71
CA GLY A 228 -6.99 -7.14 1.53
C GLY A 228 -7.70 -6.47 0.35
N ARG A 229 -7.75 -5.14 0.33
CA ARG A 229 -8.43 -4.32 -0.69
C ARG A 229 -7.49 -3.23 -1.22
N PRO A 230 -6.30 -3.57 -1.74
CA PRO A 230 -5.36 -2.55 -2.21
C PRO A 230 -6.04 -1.62 -3.23
N LEU A 231 -5.96 -0.31 -3.00
CA LEU A 231 -6.59 0.70 -3.87
C LEU A 231 -5.99 0.68 -5.28
N SER A 232 -4.69 0.40 -5.36
CA SER A 232 -3.95 0.15 -6.58
C SER A 232 -2.69 -0.65 -6.24
N PRO A 233 -2.37 -1.72 -6.99
CA PRO A 233 -1.26 -2.59 -6.63
C PRO A 233 0.08 -1.93 -6.96
N TYR A 234 1.07 -2.15 -6.08
CA TYR A 234 2.47 -1.99 -6.47
C TYR A 234 2.81 -2.95 -7.59
N ARG A 235 3.81 -2.60 -8.41
CA ARG A 235 4.29 -3.49 -9.47
C ARG A 235 5.79 -3.67 -9.38
N LEU A 236 6.24 -4.92 -9.46
CA LEU A 236 7.63 -5.26 -9.67
C LEU A 236 7.83 -5.60 -11.15
N LEU A 237 8.52 -4.72 -11.86
CA LEU A 237 8.86 -4.91 -13.26
C LEU A 237 10.23 -5.60 -13.36
N LEU A 238 10.32 -6.70 -14.10
CA LEU A 238 11.55 -7.47 -14.32
C LEU A 238 11.77 -7.62 -15.83
N GLU A 239 12.79 -6.96 -16.38
CA GLU A 239 13.22 -7.17 -17.76
C GLU A 239 14.27 -8.27 -17.79
N ILE A 240 14.00 -9.33 -18.57
CA ILE A 240 14.95 -10.42 -18.80
C ILE A 240 15.27 -10.46 -20.28
N THR A 241 16.55 -10.37 -20.61
CA THR A 241 17.01 -10.39 -22.00
C THR A 241 18.06 -11.48 -22.17
N ALA A 242 18.08 -12.14 -23.33
CA ALA A 242 19.14 -13.05 -23.71
C ALA A 242 20.01 -12.39 -24.78
N ARG A 243 21.34 -12.49 -24.63
CA ARG A 243 22.27 -11.95 -25.62
C ARG A 243 22.50 -12.96 -26.74
N THR A 244 21.72 -12.90 -27.80
CA THR A 244 22.03 -13.65 -29.02
C THR A 244 23.32 -13.11 -29.66
N PRO A 245 24.25 -13.98 -30.13
CA PRO A 245 24.12 -15.43 -30.29
C PRO A 245 24.67 -16.25 -29.10
N VAL A 246 25.11 -15.64 -28.00
CA VAL A 246 25.72 -16.36 -26.87
C VAL A 246 24.61 -17.10 -26.11
N PRO A 247 24.58 -18.45 -26.11
CA PRO A 247 23.60 -19.19 -25.33
C PRO A 247 23.76 -18.87 -23.84
N ASP A 248 22.65 -18.85 -23.12
CA ASP A 248 22.61 -18.76 -21.66
C ASP A 248 23.26 -17.53 -21.00
N LEU A 249 23.54 -16.48 -21.77
CA LEU A 249 23.88 -15.17 -21.21
C LEU A 249 22.64 -14.29 -21.08
N TYR A 250 22.15 -14.17 -19.86
CA TYR A 250 20.98 -13.38 -19.49
C TYR A 250 21.39 -12.03 -18.91
N THR A 251 20.57 -10.99 -19.11
CA THR A 251 20.64 -9.75 -18.34
C THR A 251 19.31 -9.52 -17.66
N VAL A 252 19.35 -9.28 -16.35
CA VAL A 252 18.17 -8.97 -15.52
C VAL A 252 18.24 -7.51 -15.08
N ARG A 253 17.14 -6.79 -15.27
CA ARG A 253 16.92 -5.44 -14.73
C ARG A 253 15.58 -5.42 -14.02
N SER A 254 15.45 -4.57 -13.00
CA SER A 254 14.18 -4.43 -12.29
C SER A 254 13.86 -3.01 -11.90
N TRP A 255 12.57 -2.77 -11.74
CA TRP A 255 12.00 -1.52 -11.27
C TRP A 255 10.82 -1.79 -10.35
N VAL A 256 10.63 -0.92 -9.37
CA VAL A 256 9.40 -0.88 -8.57
C VAL A 256 8.56 0.28 -9.09
N VAL A 257 7.30 0.01 -9.40
CA VAL A 257 6.32 0.99 -9.85
C VAL A 257 5.27 1.15 -8.74
N PRO A 258 5.32 2.24 -7.96
CA PRO A 258 4.29 2.53 -6.98
C PRO A 258 2.96 2.86 -7.68
N PRO A 259 1.82 2.71 -6.97
CA PRO A 259 0.55 3.21 -7.46
C PRO A 259 0.60 4.74 -7.67
N GLY A 260 -0.14 5.22 -8.66
CA GLY A 260 -0.25 6.65 -8.96
C GLY A 260 0.86 7.20 -9.88
N PRO A 261 1.14 8.51 -9.84
CA PRO A 261 1.93 9.21 -10.85
C PRO A 261 3.45 9.11 -10.65
N ASP A 262 3.91 8.45 -9.58
CA ASP A 262 5.28 8.52 -9.08
C ASP A 262 6.32 7.77 -9.95
N GLY A 263 5.89 7.17 -11.07
CA GLY A 263 6.73 6.58 -12.12
C GLY A 263 7.51 5.35 -11.70
N ALA A 264 8.06 4.61 -12.66
CA ALA A 264 8.92 3.45 -12.39
C ALA A 264 10.28 3.90 -11.81
N ARG A 265 10.75 3.22 -10.76
CA ARG A 265 12.05 3.50 -10.11
C ARG A 265 12.97 2.28 -10.22
N PRO A 266 14.24 2.43 -10.63
CA PRO A 266 15.19 1.32 -10.67
C PRO A 266 15.27 0.60 -9.33
N TYR A 267 15.30 -0.72 -9.39
CA TYR A 267 15.37 -1.60 -8.23
C TYR A 267 16.60 -2.49 -8.37
N GLY A 268 17.69 -2.13 -7.70
CA GLY A 268 18.99 -2.77 -7.88
C GLY A 268 19.66 -2.48 -9.22
N GLU A 269 20.93 -2.86 -9.33
CA GLU A 269 21.72 -2.68 -10.55
C GLU A 269 21.40 -3.76 -11.61
N PRO A 270 21.59 -3.49 -12.91
CA PRO A 270 21.55 -4.53 -13.94
C PRO A 270 22.62 -5.60 -13.70
N VAL A 271 22.23 -6.87 -13.79
CA VAL A 271 23.16 -8.01 -13.59
C VAL A 271 23.20 -8.89 -14.83
N GLN A 272 24.39 -9.33 -15.22
CA GLN A 272 24.62 -10.32 -16.27
C GLN A 272 24.88 -11.70 -15.68
N LEU A 273 24.21 -12.72 -16.20
CA LEU A 273 24.17 -14.06 -15.62
C LEU A 273 24.44 -15.09 -16.73
N SER A 274 25.33 -16.03 -16.47
CA SER A 274 25.83 -17.00 -17.45
C SER A 274 25.05 -18.32 -17.50
N SER A 275 23.93 -18.41 -16.77
CA SER A 275 23.05 -19.57 -16.84
C SER A 275 21.61 -19.21 -16.54
N ARG A 276 20.69 -20.06 -16.98
CA ARG A 276 19.26 -19.93 -16.65
C ARG A 276 19.02 -20.07 -15.15
N ALA A 277 19.65 -21.04 -14.48
CA ALA A 277 19.49 -21.23 -13.05
C ALA A 277 19.91 -19.98 -12.26
N ALA A 278 21.06 -19.38 -12.59
CA ALA A 278 21.51 -18.14 -11.96
C ALA A 278 20.54 -16.96 -12.22
N MET A 279 19.91 -16.92 -13.41
CA MET A 279 18.85 -15.96 -13.73
C MET A 279 17.59 -16.17 -12.87
N GLU A 280 17.16 -17.41 -12.69
CA GLU A 280 16.00 -17.73 -11.84
C GLU A 280 16.29 -17.39 -10.36
N ASP A 281 17.49 -17.68 -9.87
CA ASP A 281 17.94 -17.33 -8.50
C ASP A 281 17.97 -15.80 -8.28
N GLU A 282 18.50 -15.04 -9.24
CA GLU A 282 18.53 -13.58 -9.18
C GLU A 282 17.11 -12.98 -9.17
N VAL A 283 16.22 -13.50 -10.02
CA VAL A 283 14.82 -13.08 -10.08
C VAL A 283 14.11 -13.36 -8.75
N ALA A 284 14.29 -14.56 -8.20
CA ALA A 284 13.73 -14.94 -6.90
C ALA A 284 14.26 -14.03 -5.78
N GLY A 285 15.57 -13.73 -5.78
CA GLY A 285 16.20 -12.82 -4.85
C GLY A 285 15.60 -11.40 -4.90
N ARG A 286 15.50 -10.80 -6.09
CA ARG A 286 14.90 -9.47 -6.29
C ARG A 286 13.45 -9.42 -5.85
N TYR A 287 12.67 -10.46 -6.18
CA TYR A 287 11.28 -10.58 -5.76
C TYR A 287 11.16 -10.61 -4.23
N LEU A 288 11.94 -11.45 -3.54
CA LEU A 288 11.90 -11.56 -2.08
C LEU A 288 12.33 -10.27 -1.40
N SER A 289 13.39 -9.63 -1.88
CA SER A 289 13.83 -8.32 -1.35
C SER A 289 12.74 -7.26 -1.52
N CYS A 290 12.06 -7.24 -2.67
CA CYS A 290 10.98 -6.29 -2.93
C CYS A 290 9.77 -6.54 -2.02
N VAL A 291 9.35 -7.80 -1.85
CA VAL A 291 8.27 -8.17 -0.92
C VAL A 291 8.61 -7.77 0.51
N GLN A 292 9.85 -8.01 0.95
CA GLN A 292 10.31 -7.64 2.29
C GLN A 292 10.32 -6.12 2.49
N GLU A 293 10.77 -5.35 1.50
CA GLU A 293 10.83 -3.89 1.57
C GLU A 293 9.44 -3.25 1.56
N LEU A 294 8.52 -3.78 0.75
CA LEU A 294 7.13 -3.31 0.69
C LEU A 294 6.34 -3.72 1.95
N GLY A 295 6.68 -4.84 2.58
CA GLY A 295 5.94 -5.36 3.72
C GLY A 295 4.48 -5.60 3.34
N GLU A 296 3.55 -5.02 4.08
CA GLU A 296 2.11 -5.13 3.80
C GLU A 296 1.70 -4.55 2.44
N LEU A 297 2.45 -3.58 1.90
CA LEU A 297 2.19 -3.01 0.57
C LEU A 297 2.44 -4.00 -0.58
N SER A 298 3.08 -5.14 -0.29
CA SER A 298 3.19 -6.23 -1.25
C SER A 298 1.86 -6.96 -1.47
N ALA A 299 0.87 -6.82 -0.57
CA ALA A 299 -0.42 -7.47 -0.72
C ALA A 299 -1.12 -7.03 -2.03
N GLY A 300 -1.33 -7.99 -2.93
CA GLY A 300 -1.89 -7.75 -4.26
C GLY A 300 -0.91 -7.14 -5.27
N MET A 301 0.39 -7.06 -4.96
CA MET A 301 1.42 -6.64 -5.90
C MET A 301 1.36 -7.48 -7.19
N VAL A 302 1.60 -6.83 -8.33
CA VAL A 302 1.71 -7.49 -9.63
C VAL A 302 3.18 -7.60 -10.03
N VAL A 303 3.62 -8.80 -10.40
CA VAL A 303 4.97 -9.04 -10.92
C VAL A 303 4.91 -9.11 -12.44
N GLU A 304 5.55 -8.17 -13.11
CA GLU A 304 5.51 -8.01 -14.56
C GLU A 304 6.86 -8.37 -15.19
N PHE A 305 6.88 -9.35 -16.08
CA PHE A 305 8.08 -9.77 -16.79
C PHE A 305 8.10 -9.19 -18.21
N LEU A 306 9.09 -8.35 -18.53
CA LEU A 306 9.34 -7.89 -19.89
C LEU A 306 10.29 -8.86 -20.57
N LEU A 307 9.75 -9.67 -21.47
CA LEU A 307 10.48 -10.73 -22.16
C LEU A 307 10.53 -10.46 -23.67
N PRO A 308 11.69 -10.62 -24.32
CA PRO A 308 11.76 -10.66 -25.78
C PRO A 308 11.11 -11.96 -26.28
N ARG A 309 10.68 -11.96 -27.54
CA ARG A 309 10.01 -13.11 -28.18
C ARG A 309 10.64 -14.49 -27.92
N PRO A 310 11.97 -14.69 -27.95
CA PRO A 310 12.58 -16.00 -27.68
C PRO A 310 12.34 -16.52 -26.26
N LEU A 311 12.11 -15.62 -25.30
CA LEU A 311 11.90 -15.94 -23.89
C LEU A 311 10.43 -15.83 -23.47
N LEU A 312 9.51 -15.47 -24.38
CA LEU A 312 8.11 -15.19 -24.05
C LEU A 312 7.38 -16.35 -23.36
N TRP A 313 7.84 -17.58 -23.58
CA TRP A 313 7.28 -18.81 -23.00
C TRP A 313 8.06 -19.35 -21.80
N LEU A 314 9.08 -18.61 -21.32
CA LEU A 314 9.79 -18.95 -20.10
C LEU A 314 8.79 -19.01 -18.92
N PRO A 315 8.80 -20.08 -18.09
CA PRO A 315 7.85 -20.25 -16.99
C PRO A 315 8.23 -19.37 -15.78
N VAL A 316 8.32 -18.06 -15.99
CA VAL A 316 8.69 -17.08 -14.98
C VAL A 316 7.74 -17.07 -13.78
N ASP A 317 6.48 -17.47 -14.02
CA ASP A 317 5.48 -17.67 -12.98
C ASP A 317 5.79 -18.82 -12.02
N GLN A 318 6.60 -19.78 -12.47
CA GLN A 318 7.01 -20.97 -11.71
C GLN A 318 8.40 -20.85 -11.09
N ILE A 319 9.06 -19.69 -11.20
CA ILE A 319 10.34 -19.45 -10.52
C ILE A 319 10.08 -19.55 -9.01
N MET A 320 10.83 -20.43 -8.35
CA MET A 320 10.64 -20.74 -6.94
C MET A 320 11.33 -19.69 -6.08
N ALA A 321 10.57 -19.01 -5.23
CA ALA A 321 11.08 -18.11 -4.21
C ALA A 321 10.94 -18.76 -2.83
N ARG A 322 11.97 -18.69 -2.01
CA ARG A 322 11.96 -19.18 -0.63
C ARG A 322 12.05 -18.01 0.35
N PRO A 323 10.93 -17.57 0.94
CA PRO A 323 10.98 -16.59 2.02
C PRO A 323 11.78 -17.14 3.21
N PRO A 324 12.39 -16.28 4.05
CA PRO A 324 12.95 -16.69 5.32
C PRO A 324 11.90 -17.45 6.15
N ASP A 325 12.30 -18.56 6.77
CA ASP A 325 11.44 -19.39 7.63
C ASP A 325 10.18 -19.97 6.97
N SER A 326 10.16 -20.08 5.63
CA SER A 326 9.04 -20.65 4.87
C SER A 326 9.50 -21.65 3.81
N VAL A 327 8.53 -22.35 3.22
CA VAL A 327 8.77 -23.27 2.11
C VAL A 327 8.91 -22.52 0.79
N ALA A 328 9.71 -23.07 -0.12
CA ALA A 328 9.82 -22.50 -1.46
C ALA A 328 8.49 -22.63 -2.20
N ARG A 329 8.01 -21.52 -2.78
CA ARG A 329 6.76 -21.47 -3.55
C ARG A 329 7.00 -20.70 -4.86
N PRO A 330 6.28 -21.03 -5.93
CA PRO A 330 6.41 -20.29 -7.19
C PRO A 330 5.87 -18.86 -7.02
N ILE A 331 6.53 -17.87 -7.62
CA ILE A 331 6.11 -16.45 -7.53
C ILE A 331 4.63 -16.28 -7.89
N GLY A 332 4.17 -16.98 -8.93
CA GLY A 332 2.79 -16.92 -9.41
C GLY A 332 1.73 -17.51 -8.48
N ALA A 333 2.12 -18.20 -7.40
CA ALA A 333 1.19 -18.66 -6.37
C ALA A 333 0.88 -17.58 -5.32
N ASP A 334 1.80 -16.64 -5.10
CA ASP A 334 1.62 -15.56 -4.12
C ASP A 334 1.10 -14.28 -4.77
N HIS A 335 1.58 -13.95 -5.97
CA HIS A 335 1.28 -12.70 -6.66
C HIS A 335 0.81 -12.92 -8.11
N THR A 336 0.06 -11.96 -8.64
CA THR A 336 -0.31 -11.97 -10.06
C THR A 336 0.94 -11.79 -10.90
N VAL A 337 1.21 -12.73 -11.81
CA VAL A 337 2.34 -12.66 -12.74
C VAL A 337 1.84 -12.38 -14.15
N LEU A 338 2.33 -11.29 -14.74
CA LEU A 338 2.06 -10.91 -16.12
C LEU A 338 3.33 -11.03 -16.96
N VAL A 339 3.23 -11.61 -18.16
CA VAL A 339 4.31 -11.56 -19.15
C VAL A 339 3.98 -10.52 -20.21
N ARG A 340 4.93 -9.65 -20.52
CA ARG A 340 4.82 -8.59 -21.51
C ARG A 340 5.86 -8.73 -22.59
N SER A 341 5.50 -8.35 -23.81
CA SER A 341 6.45 -8.37 -24.91
C SER A 341 7.36 -7.15 -24.88
N ARG A 342 8.66 -7.39 -24.68
CA ARG A 342 9.71 -6.38 -24.85
C ARG A 342 9.78 -5.85 -26.28
N ASP A 343 9.41 -6.66 -27.28
CA ASP A 343 9.48 -6.25 -28.68
C ASP A 343 8.47 -5.14 -29.01
N ARG A 344 7.29 -5.15 -28.38
CA ARG A 344 6.29 -4.08 -28.49
C ARG A 344 6.80 -2.77 -27.91
N TRP A 345 7.50 -2.88 -26.80
CA TRP A 345 8.12 -1.75 -26.14
C TRP A 345 9.18 -1.07 -27.01
N ALA A 346 10.03 -1.88 -27.65
CA ALA A 346 11.05 -1.42 -28.58
C ALA A 346 10.48 -0.89 -29.92
N LYS A 347 9.20 -1.12 -30.22
CA LYS A 347 8.55 -0.76 -31.49
C LYS A 347 7.33 0.14 -31.26
N PRO A 348 7.52 1.46 -31.06
CA PRO A 348 6.42 2.38 -30.75
C PRO A 348 5.27 2.38 -31.76
N HIS A 349 5.54 2.08 -33.03
CA HIS A 349 4.51 2.00 -34.09
C HIS A 349 3.51 0.84 -33.90
N TRP A 350 3.77 -0.12 -32.98
CA TRP A 350 2.83 -1.18 -32.61
C TRP A 350 1.82 -0.72 -31.55
N ARG A 351 2.15 0.31 -30.75
CA ARG A 351 1.35 0.78 -29.61
C ARG A 351 -0.08 1.19 -29.99
N PRO A 352 -0.34 1.95 -31.09
CA PRO A 352 -1.70 2.39 -31.40
C PRO A 352 -2.70 1.23 -31.57
N ARG A 353 -2.28 0.10 -32.14
CA ARG A 353 -3.14 -1.08 -32.31
C ARG A 353 -3.42 -1.78 -30.97
N LEU A 354 -2.39 -1.87 -30.13
CA LEU A 354 -2.54 -2.39 -28.76
C LEU A 354 -3.52 -1.51 -27.97
N HIS A 355 -3.37 -0.18 -28.03
CA HIS A 355 -4.28 0.75 -27.36
C HIS A 355 -5.72 0.56 -27.82
N ALA A 356 -5.96 0.51 -29.13
CA ALA A 356 -7.30 0.32 -29.65
C ALA A 356 -7.98 -0.95 -29.12
N ARG A 357 -7.24 -2.08 -29.05
CA ARG A 357 -7.78 -3.34 -28.49
C ARG A 357 -7.87 -3.34 -26.96
N SER A 358 -6.95 -2.68 -26.27
CA SER A 358 -6.97 -2.54 -24.80
C SER A 358 -8.13 -1.64 -24.35
N ASP A 359 -8.41 -0.57 -25.09
CA ASP A 359 -9.55 0.31 -24.86
C ASP A 359 -10.85 -0.46 -25.10
N LEU A 360 -10.92 -1.31 -26.13
CA LEU A 360 -12.07 -2.21 -26.35
C LEU A 360 -12.26 -3.19 -25.18
N LEU A 361 -11.18 -3.83 -24.74
CA LEU A 361 -11.20 -4.75 -23.61
C LEU A 361 -11.65 -4.06 -22.30
N THR A 362 -11.31 -2.79 -22.12
CA THR A 362 -11.70 -1.99 -20.94
C THR A 362 -13.15 -1.51 -21.04
N THR A 363 -13.63 -1.16 -22.23
CA THR A 363 -14.99 -0.65 -22.46
C THR A 363 -16.04 -1.75 -22.61
N ALA A 364 -15.62 -2.99 -22.86
CA ALA A 364 -16.46 -4.18 -22.89
C ALA A 364 -16.04 -5.18 -21.79
N PRO A 365 -16.18 -4.84 -20.50
CA PRO A 365 -15.68 -5.66 -19.38
C PRO A 365 -16.36 -7.04 -19.28
N GLU A 366 -17.57 -7.19 -19.83
CA GLU A 366 -18.30 -8.46 -19.86
C GLU A 366 -17.80 -9.44 -20.93
N THR A 367 -16.78 -9.07 -21.73
CA THR A 367 -16.22 -9.97 -22.74
C THR A 367 -15.63 -11.21 -22.06
N ALA A 368 -16.27 -12.36 -22.26
CA ALA A 368 -15.86 -13.62 -21.66
C ALA A 368 -14.75 -14.32 -22.46
N PHE A 369 -13.90 -15.07 -21.77
CA PHE A 369 -12.81 -15.86 -22.37
C PHE A 369 -13.33 -16.93 -23.33
N GLU A 370 -14.51 -17.49 -23.08
CA GLU A 370 -15.15 -18.51 -23.88
C GLU A 370 -15.88 -17.97 -25.13
N SER A 371 -15.94 -16.65 -25.29
CA SER A 371 -16.56 -15.98 -26.43
C SER A 371 -15.72 -16.10 -27.72
N ALA A 372 -16.29 -15.67 -28.84
CA ALA A 372 -15.58 -15.60 -30.12
C ALA A 372 -14.38 -14.61 -30.10
N ALA A 373 -14.29 -13.73 -29.09
CA ALA A 373 -13.17 -12.81 -28.92
C ALA A 373 -11.85 -13.52 -28.56
N VAL A 374 -11.88 -14.81 -28.18
CA VAL A 374 -10.69 -15.64 -27.96
C VAL A 374 -10.65 -16.79 -28.95
N ARG A 375 -9.61 -16.85 -29.77
CA ARG A 375 -9.41 -17.94 -30.72
C ARG A 375 -8.52 -19.03 -30.13
N VAL A 376 -8.96 -20.28 -30.27
CA VAL A 376 -8.18 -21.46 -29.87
C VAL A 376 -7.36 -21.97 -31.05
N VAL A 377 -6.11 -22.32 -30.78
CA VAL A 377 -5.19 -22.99 -31.71
C VAL A 377 -4.91 -24.38 -31.16
N PRO A 378 -5.42 -25.43 -31.83
CA PRO A 378 -5.18 -26.82 -31.48
C PRO A 378 -3.69 -27.18 -31.40
N TYR A 379 -3.38 -28.22 -30.64
CA TYR A 379 -2.04 -28.77 -30.54
C TYR A 379 -1.52 -29.21 -31.92
N GLY A 380 -0.27 -28.87 -32.25
CA GLY A 380 0.33 -29.16 -33.55
C GLY A 380 -0.13 -28.27 -34.71
N GLU A 381 -1.16 -27.43 -34.54
CA GLU A 381 -1.59 -26.49 -35.58
C GLU A 381 -0.60 -25.33 -35.70
N ARG A 382 -0.11 -25.09 -36.92
CA ARG A 382 0.79 -23.97 -37.23
C ARG A 382 0.06 -22.90 -38.00
N LEU A 383 -0.11 -21.74 -37.37
CA LEU A 383 -0.66 -20.57 -38.03
C LEU A 383 0.31 -20.03 -39.10
N ARG A 384 -0.21 -19.73 -40.28
CA ARG A 384 0.56 -19.09 -41.35
C ARG A 384 0.57 -17.57 -41.13
N PRO A 385 1.75 -16.94 -40.89
CA PRO A 385 1.84 -15.53 -40.51
C PRO A 385 1.15 -14.56 -41.49
N VAL A 386 1.32 -14.78 -42.80
CA VAL A 386 0.72 -13.93 -43.85
C VAL A 386 -0.81 -13.97 -43.81
N GLU A 387 -1.38 -15.15 -43.58
CA GLU A 387 -2.83 -15.33 -43.50
C GLU A 387 -3.40 -14.73 -42.22
N LEU A 388 -2.69 -14.95 -41.11
CA LEU A 388 -3.01 -14.36 -39.82
C LEU A 388 -3.00 -12.84 -39.88
N LEU A 389 -1.98 -12.25 -40.52
CA LEU A 389 -1.88 -10.81 -40.73
C LEU A 389 -3.08 -10.30 -41.55
N ARG A 390 -3.41 -10.97 -42.66
CA ARG A 390 -4.56 -10.61 -43.50
C ARG A 390 -5.87 -10.64 -42.72
N GLN A 391 -6.07 -11.67 -41.89
CA GLN A 391 -7.24 -11.81 -41.04
C GLN A 391 -7.32 -10.66 -40.02
N LEU A 392 -6.25 -10.41 -39.29
CA LEU A 392 -6.25 -9.44 -38.18
C LEU A 392 -6.27 -7.98 -38.63
N ARG A 393 -5.97 -7.67 -39.90
CA ARG A 393 -6.06 -6.29 -40.42
C ARG A 393 -7.46 -5.70 -40.34
N HIS A 394 -8.48 -6.55 -40.46
CA HIS A 394 -9.89 -6.13 -40.45
C HIS A 394 -10.63 -6.56 -39.18
N ASP A 395 -10.11 -7.57 -38.49
CA ASP A 395 -10.69 -8.07 -37.24
C ASP A 395 -10.24 -7.24 -36.02
N ARG A 396 -11.15 -6.41 -35.51
CA ARG A 396 -10.93 -5.58 -34.32
C ARG A 396 -11.51 -6.20 -33.05
N GLU A 397 -12.33 -7.24 -33.16
CA GLU A 397 -13.06 -7.85 -32.05
C GLU A 397 -12.29 -9.03 -31.44
N GLN A 398 -11.31 -9.58 -32.16
CA GLN A 398 -10.37 -10.54 -31.59
C GLN A 398 -9.48 -9.88 -30.52
N LEU A 399 -9.66 -10.31 -29.27
CA LEU A 399 -8.96 -9.79 -28.08
C LEU A 399 -8.02 -10.82 -27.43
N GLY A 400 -8.18 -12.11 -27.72
CA GLY A 400 -7.31 -13.14 -27.16
C GLY A 400 -7.02 -14.31 -28.08
N TRP A 401 -5.93 -15.03 -27.78
CA TRP A 401 -5.58 -16.31 -28.39
C TRP A 401 -5.19 -17.32 -27.32
N LEU A 402 -5.65 -18.57 -27.47
CA LEU A 402 -5.26 -19.71 -26.66
C LEU A 402 -4.51 -20.72 -27.53
N PHE A 403 -3.23 -20.91 -27.27
CA PHE A 403 -2.42 -21.95 -27.89
C PHE A 403 -2.35 -23.18 -26.99
N LEU A 404 -2.73 -24.34 -27.50
CA LEU A 404 -2.49 -25.62 -26.81
C LEU A 404 -1.04 -26.11 -26.96
N GLU A 405 -0.21 -25.38 -27.69
CA GLU A 405 1.22 -25.61 -27.77
C GLU A 405 1.91 -24.26 -27.98
N PRO A 406 2.89 -23.84 -27.16
CA PRO A 406 3.51 -22.53 -27.32
C PRO A 406 4.24 -22.48 -28.67
N PRO A 407 3.92 -21.53 -29.56
CA PRO A 407 4.54 -21.49 -30.87
C PRO A 407 6.05 -21.28 -30.76
N PRO A 408 6.89 -22.12 -31.41
CA PRO A 408 8.34 -22.04 -31.29
C PRO A 408 8.87 -20.74 -31.91
N TYR A 409 10.00 -20.27 -31.42
CA TYR A 409 10.75 -19.18 -32.04
C TYR A 409 11.82 -19.76 -32.97
N THR A 410 11.76 -19.43 -34.26
CA THR A 410 12.65 -19.98 -35.30
C THR A 410 13.74 -19.00 -35.75
N GLY A 411 13.90 -17.85 -35.08
CA GLY A 411 14.90 -16.83 -35.42
C GLY A 411 14.44 -15.78 -36.43
N GLY A 412 13.39 -16.05 -37.22
CA GLY A 412 12.82 -15.12 -38.19
C GLY A 412 11.55 -14.44 -37.68
N LEU A 413 11.61 -13.14 -37.38
CA LEU A 413 10.44 -12.37 -36.92
C LEU A 413 9.31 -12.29 -37.96
N GLU A 414 9.65 -12.30 -39.26
CA GLU A 414 8.70 -12.21 -40.37
C GLU A 414 7.89 -13.51 -40.57
N GLY A 415 8.39 -14.63 -40.03
CA GLY A 415 7.77 -15.96 -40.12
C GLY A 415 7.05 -16.42 -38.85
N ASP A 416 6.93 -15.55 -37.85
CA ASP A 416 6.47 -15.93 -36.52
C ASP A 416 5.04 -15.43 -36.26
N ALA A 417 4.09 -16.38 -36.12
CA ALA A 417 2.69 -16.06 -35.88
C ALA A 417 2.48 -15.24 -34.59
N VAL A 418 3.26 -15.50 -33.55
CA VAL A 418 3.17 -14.74 -32.29
C VAL A 418 3.65 -13.31 -32.52
N ASN A 419 4.70 -13.11 -33.32
CA ASN A 419 5.16 -11.78 -33.68
C ASN A 419 4.07 -10.99 -34.45
N VAL A 420 3.31 -11.66 -35.33
CA VAL A 420 2.14 -11.05 -35.99
C VAL A 420 1.04 -10.68 -34.97
N LEU A 421 0.72 -11.55 -34.01
CA LEU A 421 -0.22 -11.21 -32.93
C LEU A 421 0.25 -9.98 -32.14
N LEU A 422 1.56 -9.94 -31.86
CA LEU A 422 2.19 -8.83 -31.16
C LEU A 422 2.10 -7.53 -31.95
N GLU A 423 2.51 -7.52 -33.22
CA GLU A 423 2.42 -6.37 -34.12
C GLU A 423 0.99 -5.87 -34.31
N MET A 424 0.03 -6.80 -34.37
CA MET A 424 -1.38 -6.44 -34.55
C MET A 424 -2.03 -5.94 -33.27
N GLY A 425 -1.33 -5.90 -32.14
CA GLY A 425 -1.83 -5.33 -30.88
C GLY A 425 -2.74 -6.26 -30.07
N MET A 426 -2.64 -7.58 -30.25
CA MET A 426 -3.35 -8.56 -29.41
C MET A 426 -3.02 -8.41 -27.90
N PRO A 427 -3.96 -8.08 -27.03
CA PRO A 427 -3.66 -7.84 -25.61
C PRO A 427 -3.46 -9.14 -24.82
N VAL A 428 -4.16 -10.22 -25.19
CA VAL A 428 -4.16 -11.49 -24.44
C VAL A 428 -3.61 -12.63 -25.29
N ILE A 429 -2.57 -13.31 -24.83
CA ILE A 429 -2.11 -14.58 -25.43
C ILE A 429 -1.87 -15.59 -24.31
N VAL A 430 -2.60 -16.69 -24.34
CA VAL A 430 -2.45 -17.83 -23.43
C VAL A 430 -1.76 -18.97 -24.17
N ALA A 431 -0.81 -19.63 -23.53
CA ALA A 431 -0.21 -20.84 -24.06
C ALA A 431 -0.17 -21.96 -23.00
N VAL A 432 -0.50 -23.17 -23.40
CA VAL A 432 -0.39 -24.39 -22.58
C VAL A 432 0.90 -25.09 -22.96
N ARG A 433 1.86 -25.16 -22.04
CA ARG A 433 3.24 -25.59 -22.32
C ARG A 433 3.38 -27.10 -22.63
N GLU A 434 3.30 -27.95 -21.62
CA GLU A 434 3.73 -29.36 -21.75
C GLU A 434 2.56 -30.35 -21.95
N VAL A 435 1.37 -29.99 -21.45
CA VAL A 435 0.21 -30.90 -21.38
C VAL A 435 -0.83 -30.67 -22.47
N GLY A 436 -0.58 -29.75 -23.40
CA GLY A 436 -1.62 -29.30 -24.32
C GLY A 436 -1.98 -30.28 -25.43
N GLY A 437 -1.16 -31.31 -25.67
CA GLY A 437 -1.50 -32.44 -26.55
C GLY A 437 -2.48 -33.45 -25.93
N HIS A 438 -2.81 -33.32 -24.64
CA HIS A 438 -3.76 -34.22 -24.00
C HIS A 438 -5.20 -33.98 -24.54
N PRO A 439 -6.00 -35.04 -24.78
CA PRO A 439 -7.35 -34.89 -25.36
C PRO A 439 -8.29 -33.96 -24.59
N GLU A 440 -8.10 -33.84 -23.28
CA GLU A 440 -8.89 -32.96 -22.41
C GLU A 440 -8.32 -31.55 -22.21
N ALA A 441 -7.13 -31.26 -22.75
CA ALA A 441 -6.39 -30.03 -22.46
C ALA A 441 -7.17 -28.77 -22.83
N GLU A 442 -7.79 -28.75 -24.02
CA GLU A 442 -8.61 -27.61 -24.44
C GLU A 442 -9.79 -27.38 -23.48
N ARG A 443 -10.60 -28.44 -23.28
CA ARG A 443 -11.82 -28.38 -22.47
C ARG A 443 -11.52 -27.95 -21.05
N LYS A 444 -10.49 -28.53 -20.42
CA LYS A 444 -10.10 -28.21 -19.04
C LYS A 444 -9.50 -26.80 -18.94
N THR A 445 -8.64 -26.40 -19.87
CA THR A 445 -8.08 -25.04 -19.91
C THR A 445 -9.18 -24.00 -20.08
N ARG A 446 -10.10 -24.18 -21.02
CA ARG A 446 -11.23 -23.26 -21.21
C ARG A 446 -12.13 -23.18 -19.99
N LYS A 447 -12.40 -24.32 -19.32
CA LYS A 447 -13.20 -24.35 -18.09
C LYS A 447 -12.54 -23.54 -16.96
N VAL A 448 -11.25 -23.74 -16.74
CA VAL A 448 -10.49 -23.04 -15.69
C VAL A 448 -10.35 -21.55 -15.99
N LEU A 449 -10.23 -21.18 -17.27
CA LEU A 449 -10.12 -19.79 -17.71
C LEU A 449 -11.48 -19.17 -18.10
N ALA A 450 -12.61 -19.78 -17.74
CA ALA A 450 -13.95 -19.29 -18.10
C ALA A 450 -14.39 -18.09 -17.26
N GLY A 451 -15.00 -17.07 -17.89
CA GLY A 451 -15.35 -15.79 -17.26
C GLY A 451 -14.72 -14.57 -17.93
N ARG A 452 -14.87 -13.38 -17.32
CA ARG A 452 -14.47 -12.09 -17.93
C ARG A 452 -12.99 -12.00 -18.23
N LEU A 453 -12.64 -11.56 -19.44
CA LEU A 453 -11.24 -11.43 -19.86
C LEU A 453 -10.43 -10.51 -18.95
N MET A 454 -11.00 -9.40 -18.47
CA MET A 454 -10.33 -8.48 -17.54
C MET A 454 -9.94 -9.10 -16.20
N GLU A 455 -10.62 -10.17 -15.80
CA GLU A 455 -10.34 -10.92 -14.57
C GLU A 455 -9.42 -12.12 -14.82
N LEU A 456 -8.93 -12.32 -16.05
CA LEU A 456 -8.09 -13.45 -16.42
C LEU A 456 -6.77 -13.52 -15.63
N PRO A 457 -6.01 -12.42 -15.42
CA PRO A 457 -4.79 -12.49 -14.62
C PRO A 457 -5.01 -13.01 -13.21
N GLU A 458 -6.07 -12.51 -12.56
CA GLU A 458 -6.43 -12.89 -11.19
C GLU A 458 -6.89 -14.36 -11.13
N ARG A 459 -7.65 -14.83 -12.12
CA ARG A 459 -8.03 -16.25 -12.22
C ARG A 459 -6.82 -17.17 -12.42
N VAL A 460 -5.85 -16.75 -13.22
CA VAL A 460 -4.58 -17.48 -13.38
C VAL A 460 -3.78 -17.49 -12.07
N ARG A 461 -3.78 -16.39 -11.29
CA ARG A 461 -3.20 -16.35 -9.94
C ARG A 461 -3.90 -17.33 -9.00
N MET A 462 -5.23 -17.30 -8.93
CA MET A 462 -6.01 -18.20 -8.06
C MET A 462 -5.76 -19.67 -8.41
N LEU A 463 -5.75 -20.01 -9.70
CA LEU A 463 -5.40 -21.36 -10.18
C LEU A 463 -4.05 -21.85 -9.64
N ARG A 464 -3.07 -20.96 -9.49
CA ARG A 464 -1.72 -21.28 -8.98
C ARG A 464 -1.66 -21.32 -7.45
N GLY A 465 -2.50 -20.54 -6.77
CA GLY A 465 -2.58 -20.48 -5.31
C GLY A 465 -3.38 -21.63 -4.68
N GLU A 466 -4.36 -22.18 -5.40
CA GLU A 466 -5.21 -23.30 -4.96
C GLU A 466 -4.47 -24.65 -4.99
N VAL A 467 -3.54 -24.83 -4.06
CA VAL A 467 -2.95 -26.14 -3.72
C VAL A 467 -3.52 -26.58 -2.36
N GLY A 468 -4.84 -26.74 -2.29
CA GLY A 468 -5.56 -27.31 -1.16
C GLY A 468 -6.01 -28.76 -1.43
N PRO A 469 -6.48 -29.51 -0.41
CA PRO A 469 -6.86 -30.92 -0.55
C PRO A 469 -8.00 -31.19 -1.56
N ASP A 470 -8.76 -30.18 -1.98
CA ASP A 470 -9.75 -30.27 -3.06
C ASP A 470 -9.16 -30.15 -4.49
N ALA A 471 -7.84 -29.96 -4.62
CA ALA A 471 -7.11 -29.89 -5.90
C ALA A 471 -7.16 -31.21 -6.70
N GLU A 472 -7.62 -32.31 -6.09
CA GLU A 472 -7.80 -33.61 -6.76
C GLU A 472 -8.71 -33.51 -8.01
N VAL A 473 -9.64 -32.55 -8.05
CA VAL A 473 -10.59 -32.38 -9.17
C VAL A 473 -9.92 -31.85 -10.45
N PHE A 474 -8.72 -31.25 -10.35
CA PHE A 474 -7.94 -30.74 -11.50
C PHE A 474 -6.63 -31.49 -11.77
N SER A 475 -6.34 -32.55 -10.98
CA SER A 475 -5.03 -33.22 -10.87
C SER A 475 -4.48 -33.89 -12.14
N VAL A 476 -5.30 -34.22 -13.14
CA VAL A 476 -4.80 -35.02 -14.28
C VAL A 476 -3.85 -34.24 -15.18
N LEU A 477 -3.98 -32.91 -15.26
CA LEU A 477 -3.20 -32.08 -16.20
C LEU A 477 -2.30 -31.04 -15.56
N ASP A 478 -2.33 -30.89 -14.22
CA ASP A 478 -1.52 -29.90 -13.49
C ASP A 478 -1.50 -28.50 -14.16
N LEU A 479 -2.66 -28.04 -14.67
CA LEU A 479 -2.75 -26.81 -15.49
C LEU A 479 -2.17 -25.58 -14.78
N HIS A 480 -2.20 -25.55 -13.45
CA HIS A 480 -1.57 -24.51 -12.63
C HIS A 480 -0.08 -24.30 -12.94
N ARG A 481 0.65 -25.33 -13.42
CA ARG A 481 2.08 -25.27 -13.77
C ARG A 481 2.36 -25.03 -15.25
N HIS A 482 1.36 -25.17 -16.12
CA HIS A 482 1.59 -25.22 -17.56
C HIS A 482 0.98 -24.05 -18.34
N ILE A 483 0.23 -23.16 -17.68
CA ILE A 483 -0.36 -21.97 -18.31
C ILE A 483 0.62 -20.79 -18.25
N SER A 484 1.02 -20.32 -19.44
CA SER A 484 1.64 -19.01 -19.64
C SER A 484 0.58 -17.98 -20.01
N LEU A 485 0.63 -16.80 -19.41
CA LEU A 485 -0.24 -15.66 -19.75
C LEU A 485 0.62 -14.47 -20.19
N VAL A 486 0.55 -14.14 -21.47
CA VAL A 486 1.02 -12.85 -22.00
C VAL A 486 -0.15 -11.88 -21.92
N TRP A 487 0.05 -10.80 -21.18
CA TRP A 487 -0.95 -9.77 -20.92
C TRP A 487 -0.32 -8.40 -21.11
N ASP A 488 -0.67 -7.75 -22.21
CA ASP A 488 -0.28 -6.37 -22.48
C ASP A 488 -1.52 -5.47 -22.42
N GLY A 489 -1.34 -4.24 -21.93
CA GLY A 489 -2.42 -3.28 -21.79
C GLY A 489 -1.91 -1.84 -21.79
N ARG A 490 -2.81 -0.91 -21.45
CA ARG A 490 -2.51 0.51 -21.31
C ARG A 490 -2.34 0.84 -19.83
N ASP A 491 -1.11 1.05 -19.39
CA ASP A 491 -0.82 1.11 -17.96
C ASP A 491 0.35 2.05 -17.58
N GLY A 492 0.68 2.97 -18.48
CA GLY A 492 1.50 4.14 -18.15
C GLY A 492 3.00 3.87 -18.02
N LEU A 493 3.50 2.72 -18.45
CA LEU A 493 4.93 2.53 -18.68
C LEU A 493 5.43 3.27 -19.94
N GLU A 494 4.50 3.76 -20.76
CA GLU A 494 4.76 4.63 -21.90
C GLU A 494 5.20 6.01 -21.41
N GLY A 495 6.43 6.41 -21.75
CA GLY A 495 7.08 7.61 -21.20
C GLY A 495 8.01 7.32 -20.03
N ALA A 496 8.00 6.10 -19.48
CA ALA A 496 9.05 5.62 -18.58
C ALA A 496 10.30 5.15 -19.35
N ASP A 497 10.32 5.24 -20.69
CA ASP A 497 11.45 4.85 -21.55
C ASP A 497 12.78 5.45 -21.05
N SER A 498 12.77 6.70 -20.58
CA SER A 498 13.91 7.39 -19.98
C SER A 498 14.28 6.88 -18.58
N ALA A 499 13.29 6.58 -17.72
CA ALA A 499 13.47 6.03 -16.38
C ALA A 499 13.95 4.56 -16.40
N LEU A 500 13.61 3.84 -17.46
CA LEU A 500 13.98 2.44 -17.69
C LEU A 500 15.33 2.33 -18.43
N GLY A 501 15.98 3.47 -18.73
CA GLY A 501 17.30 3.52 -19.33
C GLY A 501 17.33 3.01 -20.78
N HIS A 502 16.20 2.99 -21.46
CA HIS A 502 16.18 2.77 -22.90
C HIS A 502 16.56 4.09 -23.58
N PRO A 503 17.51 4.09 -24.52
CA PRO A 503 17.80 5.30 -25.28
C PRO A 503 16.51 5.76 -25.94
N SER A 504 16.17 7.05 -25.81
CA SER A 504 15.06 7.62 -26.56
C SER A 504 15.33 7.31 -28.03
N THR A 505 14.55 6.45 -28.65
CA THR A 505 14.55 6.29 -30.11
C THR A 505 13.89 7.52 -30.72
N GLY A 506 14.42 8.71 -30.41
CA GLY A 506 14.08 9.96 -31.03
C GLY A 506 14.68 9.94 -32.42
N GLY A 507 13.91 9.41 -33.37
CA GLY A 507 14.04 9.78 -34.78
C GLY A 507 13.67 11.26 -34.93
N GLY A 508 14.50 12.14 -34.41
CA GLY A 508 14.54 13.54 -34.81
C GLY A 508 15.37 13.60 -36.07
N LEU A 509 14.70 13.64 -37.22
CA LEU A 509 15.30 14.16 -38.44
C LEU A 509 15.86 15.56 -38.12
N ARG A 510 17.17 15.72 -38.19
CA ARG A 510 17.82 16.99 -38.47
C ARG A 510 18.27 16.99 -39.92
#